data_AF-A0AA37HL72-F1
#
_entry.id   AF-A0AA37HL72-F1
#
_cell.length_a   1.000
_cell.length_b   1.000
_cell.length_c   1.000
_cell.angle_alpha   90.00
_cell.angle_beta   90.00
_cell.angle_gamma   90.00
#
_symmetry.space_group_name_H-M   'P 1'
#
loop_
_entity.id
_entity.type
_entity.pdbx_description
1 polymer ?
#
loop_
_entity_poly.entity_id
_entity_poly.type
_entity_poly.pdbx_seq_one_letter_code
_entity_poly.pdbx_strand_id
1 'polypeptide(L)'
;MIRAAAMGQRTKKRNRPNRTRKRLGRLPPTPEFLRFGGRFHQDILILHGTWEAATLDVVASFNGEDRKRLRDFIGTVLESDLSPDELKKLWDLTGSDWYLDGPGLRITLALAHDGLRKGLSRREARMLALDHLAIVAPTLAEGIAHVRESLDLDIPEGGRHREMGTRNHLLRLGEALFLEVIAVDPEAPAPDRPRWFGLDDAAAVRADWESGRRLRAFVARTNDLDGVLGRRPGLFGSALRMSRGALSWRFALRGDGALPMDGLLPCLMDWDAAGHPARAMPDLGARLRVFRLDHPDPEGAASLYREIGLIDPPEIREGPVFRYTAEIETPSGPRTLA
;
A
#
# COMPACT_ATOMS: atom_id res chain seq x y z
N MET A 1 -26.73 -11.52 3.42
CA MET A 1 -27.97 -11.04 2.77
C MET A 1 -28.50 -9.85 3.56
N ILE A 2 -28.24 -8.63 3.09
CA ILE A 2 -28.74 -7.38 3.69
C ILE A 2 -30.24 -7.27 3.36
N ARG A 3 -31.10 -7.10 4.37
CA ARG A 3 -32.54 -6.86 4.16
C ARG A 3 -32.74 -5.56 3.38
N ALA A 4 -33.37 -5.71 2.21
CA ALA A 4 -33.85 -4.73 1.23
C ALA A 4 -33.72 -3.24 1.57
N ALA A 5 -32.64 -2.61 1.07
CA ALA A 5 -32.71 -1.21 0.67
C ALA A 5 -33.71 -1.07 -0.47
N ALA A 6 -34.61 -0.10 -0.42
CA ALA A 6 -35.52 0.16 -1.53
C ALA A 6 -34.76 0.88 -2.66
N MET A 7 -34.49 0.14 -3.73
CA MET A 7 -33.84 0.63 -4.94
C MET A 7 -34.73 0.35 -6.15
N GLY A 8 -34.84 1.32 -7.06
CA GLY A 8 -35.66 1.15 -8.26
C GLY A 8 -35.33 2.14 -9.36
N GLN A 9 -35.62 1.75 -10.59
CA GLN A 9 -35.45 2.60 -11.77
C GLN A 9 -36.65 3.56 -11.91
N ARG A 10 -36.38 4.83 -12.22
CA ARG A 10 -37.45 5.82 -12.46
C ARG A 10 -38.13 5.51 -13.80
N THR A 11 -39.46 5.46 -13.82
CA THR A 11 -40.22 5.39 -15.07
C THR A 11 -40.15 6.73 -15.81
N LYS A 12 -39.81 6.70 -17.10
CA LYS A 12 -39.59 7.91 -17.93
C LYS A 12 -40.79 8.86 -17.88
N LYS A 13 -40.64 9.96 -17.14
CA LYS A 13 -41.19 11.26 -17.53
C LYS A 13 -40.02 12.20 -17.76
N ARG A 14 -39.67 12.39 -19.04
CA ARG A 14 -38.88 13.53 -19.50
C ARG A 14 -39.64 14.79 -19.08
N ASN A 15 -39.25 15.40 -17.97
CA ASN A 15 -39.65 16.76 -17.66
C ASN A 15 -38.40 17.63 -17.59
N ARG A 16 -38.47 18.74 -18.32
CA ARG A 16 -37.47 19.81 -18.45
C ARG A 16 -36.86 20.20 -17.10
N PRO A 17 -35.61 20.73 -17.07
CA PRO A 17 -34.91 21.06 -15.83
C PRO A 17 -35.78 22.00 -14.99
N ASN A 18 -36.27 21.48 -13.87
CA ASN A 18 -37.09 22.28 -12.97
C ASN A 18 -36.20 23.32 -12.30
N ARG A 19 -36.61 24.58 -12.41
CA ARG A 19 -35.87 25.80 -12.08
C ARG A 19 -35.81 26.04 -10.57
N THR A 20 -35.56 24.99 -9.79
CA THR A 20 -35.53 25.03 -8.33
C THR A 20 -34.42 24.11 -7.82
N ARG A 21 -33.17 24.53 -8.03
CA ARG A 21 -32.04 24.15 -7.17
C ARG A 21 -32.29 24.76 -5.77
N LYS A 22 -33.31 24.27 -5.05
CA LYS A 22 -33.54 24.66 -3.66
C LYS A 22 -32.55 23.87 -2.82
N ARG A 23 -31.50 24.59 -2.41
CA ARG A 23 -30.40 24.19 -1.52
C ARG A 23 -30.88 23.23 -0.43
N LEU A 24 -30.27 22.06 -0.33
CA LEU A 24 -30.03 21.45 0.97
C LEU A 24 -29.08 22.42 1.70
N GLY A 25 -29.61 23.30 2.55
CA GLY A 25 -28.84 24.41 3.12
C GLY A 25 -27.67 23.99 4.00
N ARG A 26 -27.63 22.72 4.45
CA ARG A 26 -26.62 22.18 5.36
C ARG A 26 -25.41 21.57 4.64
N LEU A 27 -25.58 20.95 3.47
CA LEU A 27 -24.51 20.28 2.70
C LEU A 27 -24.75 20.42 1.19
N PRO A 28 -24.21 21.46 0.53
CA PRO A 28 -24.36 21.64 -0.91
C PRO A 28 -23.54 20.58 -1.67
N PRO A 29 -24.09 19.89 -2.70
CA PRO A 29 -23.36 18.87 -3.44
C PRO A 29 -22.20 19.49 -4.25
N THR A 30 -21.05 18.81 -4.25
CA THR A 30 -19.91 19.17 -5.10
C THR A 30 -20.16 18.79 -6.56
N PRO A 31 -19.48 19.43 -7.53
CA PRO A 31 -19.54 19.04 -8.93
C PRO A 31 -19.21 17.56 -9.15
N GLU A 32 -18.28 17.00 -8.36
CA GLU A 32 -17.85 15.60 -8.44
C GLU A 32 -18.98 14.67 -8.00
N PHE A 33 -19.70 15.01 -6.93
CA PHE A 33 -20.84 14.23 -6.45
C PHE A 33 -22.00 14.22 -7.45
N LEU A 34 -22.24 15.36 -8.10
CA LEU A 34 -23.22 15.44 -9.19
C LEU A 34 -22.81 14.57 -10.38
N ARG A 35 -21.53 14.59 -10.78
CA ARG A 35 -20.99 13.69 -11.82
C ARG A 35 -21.12 12.22 -11.41
N PHE A 36 -20.87 11.89 -10.14
CA PHE A 36 -20.95 10.53 -9.61
C PHE A 36 -22.37 9.97 -9.74
N GLY A 37 -23.38 10.66 -9.21
CA GLY A 37 -24.77 10.18 -9.30
C GLY A 37 -25.32 10.21 -10.74
N GLY A 38 -24.90 11.17 -11.57
CA GLY A 38 -25.30 11.25 -12.97
C GLY A 38 -24.81 10.09 -13.85
N ARG A 39 -23.86 9.28 -13.38
CA ARG A 39 -23.41 8.07 -14.08
C ARG A 39 -24.34 6.88 -13.89
N PHE A 40 -25.22 6.90 -12.89
CA PHE A 40 -26.23 5.86 -12.68
C PHE A 40 -27.42 6.09 -13.62
N HIS A 41 -27.20 5.81 -14.90
CA HIS A 41 -28.21 5.87 -15.96
C HIS A 41 -29.04 4.59 -16.04
N GLN A 42 -30.13 4.62 -16.80
CA GLN A 42 -31.10 3.53 -16.96
C GLN A 42 -30.50 2.15 -17.27
N ASP A 43 -29.36 2.09 -17.96
CA ASP A 43 -28.77 0.84 -18.45
C ASP A 43 -27.57 0.37 -17.59
N ILE A 44 -27.25 1.06 -16.49
CA ILE A 44 -26.05 0.78 -15.70
C ILE A 44 -26.00 -0.66 -15.16
N LEU A 45 -27.13 -1.22 -14.72
CA LEU A 45 -27.16 -2.61 -14.25
C LEU A 45 -27.09 -3.64 -15.39
N ILE A 46 -27.50 -3.28 -16.61
CA ILE A 46 -27.30 -4.13 -17.78
C ILE A 46 -25.80 -4.24 -18.10
N LEU A 47 -25.06 -3.13 -17.94
CA LEU A 47 -23.63 -3.06 -18.23
C LEU A 47 -22.76 -3.76 -17.17
N HIS A 48 -23.15 -3.69 -15.88
CA HIS A 48 -22.29 -4.13 -14.78
C HIS A 48 -22.83 -5.33 -13.97
N GLY A 49 -24.06 -5.77 -14.24
CA GLY A 49 -24.70 -6.93 -13.61
C GLY A 49 -25.17 -6.73 -12.17
N THR A 50 -24.39 -6.03 -11.34
CA THR A 50 -24.71 -5.74 -9.93
C THR A 50 -24.55 -4.27 -9.60
N TRP A 51 -25.24 -3.80 -8.55
CA TRP A 51 -25.16 -2.42 -8.09
C TRP A 51 -23.78 -2.11 -7.50
N GLU A 52 -23.19 -3.09 -6.82
CA GLU A 52 -21.86 -3.01 -6.26
C GLU A 52 -20.81 -2.85 -7.36
N ALA A 53 -20.86 -3.68 -8.40
CA ALA A 53 -19.96 -3.57 -9.54
C ALA A 53 -20.11 -2.23 -10.27
N ALA A 54 -21.34 -1.78 -10.49
CA ALA A 54 -21.63 -0.47 -11.07
C ALA A 54 -21.04 0.68 -10.23
N THR A 55 -21.24 0.65 -8.91
CA THR A 55 -20.74 1.68 -8.00
C THR A 55 -19.22 1.76 -8.02
N LEU A 56 -18.54 0.62 -8.00
CA LEU A 56 -17.08 0.56 -8.04
C LEU A 56 -16.52 1.02 -9.40
N ASP A 57 -17.18 0.69 -10.51
CA ASP A 57 -16.78 1.15 -11.85
C ASP A 57 -16.92 2.67 -11.99
N VAL A 58 -18.05 3.24 -11.56
CA VAL A 58 -18.26 4.69 -11.56
C VAL A 58 -17.17 5.39 -10.74
N VAL A 59 -16.85 4.89 -9.55
CA VAL A 59 -15.77 5.43 -8.71
C VAL A 59 -14.39 5.30 -9.38
N ALA A 60 -14.14 4.23 -10.14
CA ALA A 60 -12.86 4.05 -10.85
C ALA A 60 -12.62 5.10 -11.95
N SER A 61 -13.68 5.76 -12.44
CA SER A 61 -13.58 6.85 -13.42
C SER A 61 -13.08 8.18 -12.84
N PHE A 62 -13.06 8.34 -11.51
CA PHE A 62 -12.57 9.53 -10.83
C PHE A 62 -11.09 9.39 -10.45
N ASN A 63 -10.27 10.36 -10.85
CA ASN A 63 -8.82 10.39 -10.61
C ASN A 63 -8.38 11.73 -9.99
N GLY A 64 -7.13 11.80 -9.52
CA GLY A 64 -6.50 13.04 -9.03
C GLY A 64 -7.32 13.80 -7.98
N GLU A 65 -7.39 15.13 -8.14
CA GLU A 65 -8.15 16.02 -7.25
C GLU A 65 -9.64 15.73 -7.25
N ASP A 66 -10.23 15.37 -8.39
CA ASP A 66 -11.66 15.04 -8.49
C ASP A 66 -12.01 13.84 -7.62
N ARG A 67 -11.13 12.83 -7.59
CA ARG A 67 -11.29 11.68 -6.70
C ARG A 67 -11.27 12.10 -5.24
N LYS A 68 -10.28 12.90 -4.85
CA LYS A 68 -10.12 13.37 -3.48
C LYS A 68 -11.34 14.19 -3.05
N ARG A 69 -11.80 15.13 -3.88
CA ARG A 69 -12.97 15.96 -3.64
C ARG A 69 -14.26 15.14 -3.53
N LEU A 70 -14.43 14.12 -4.38
CA LEU A 70 -15.56 13.20 -4.28
C LEU A 70 -15.52 12.41 -2.98
N ARG A 71 -14.36 11.85 -2.64
CA ARG A 71 -14.14 11.07 -1.41
C ARG A 71 -14.47 11.90 -0.17
N ASP A 72 -13.86 13.07 -0.05
CA ASP A 72 -13.97 13.92 1.13
C ASP A 72 -15.43 14.40 1.31
N PHE A 73 -16.13 14.72 0.22
CA PHE A 73 -17.56 15.06 0.26
C PHE A 73 -18.42 13.86 0.71
N ILE A 74 -18.21 12.67 0.13
CA ILE A 74 -18.98 11.48 0.53
C ILE A 74 -18.71 11.14 2.01
N GLY A 75 -17.46 11.23 2.47
CA GLY A 75 -17.10 11.07 3.88
C GLY A 75 -17.89 12.02 4.79
N THR A 76 -17.99 13.29 4.40
CA THR A 76 -18.78 14.31 5.11
C THR A 76 -20.26 13.93 5.18
N VAL A 77 -20.84 13.41 4.09
CA VAL A 77 -22.24 12.95 4.06
C VAL A 77 -22.45 11.74 4.97
N LEU A 78 -21.53 10.79 5.00
CA LEU A 78 -21.63 9.58 5.85
C LEU A 78 -21.55 9.92 7.34
N GLU A 79 -20.73 10.90 7.71
CA GLU A 79 -20.57 11.38 9.09
C GLU A 79 -21.69 12.33 9.54
N SER A 80 -22.48 12.84 8.60
CA SER A 80 -23.58 13.78 8.90
C SER A 80 -24.79 13.14 9.56
N ASP A 81 -25.59 13.98 10.23
CA ASP A 81 -26.89 13.67 10.83
C ASP A 81 -28.06 13.80 9.83
N LEU A 82 -27.79 13.84 8.52
CA LEU A 82 -28.84 13.99 7.51
C LEU A 82 -29.87 12.86 7.61
N SER A 83 -31.14 13.26 7.64
CA SER A 83 -32.29 12.36 7.63
C SER A 83 -32.43 11.62 6.29
N PRO A 84 -33.15 10.48 6.25
CA PRO A 84 -33.40 9.74 5.01
C PRO A 84 -33.99 10.61 3.87
N ASP A 85 -34.87 11.56 4.20
CA ASP A 85 -35.48 12.47 3.22
C ASP A 85 -34.49 13.50 2.68
N GLU A 86 -33.56 13.99 3.52
CA GLU A 86 -32.49 14.89 3.09
C GLU A 86 -31.48 14.18 2.20
N LEU A 87 -31.12 12.94 2.52
CA LEU A 87 -30.28 12.08 1.70
C LEU A 87 -30.92 11.80 0.34
N LYS A 88 -32.21 11.49 0.32
CA LYS A 88 -32.97 11.34 -0.92
C LYS A 88 -32.93 12.63 -1.76
N LYS A 89 -33.17 13.79 -1.15
CA LYS A 89 -33.11 15.09 -1.85
C LYS A 89 -31.71 15.35 -2.41
N LEU A 90 -30.66 15.01 -1.66
CA LEU A 90 -29.27 15.14 -2.11
C LEU A 90 -29.00 14.26 -3.35
N TRP A 91 -29.47 13.01 -3.35
CA TRP A 91 -29.36 12.11 -4.50
C TRP A 91 -30.17 12.60 -5.71
N ASP A 92 -31.38 13.11 -5.48
CA ASP A 92 -32.25 13.66 -6.53
C ASP A 92 -31.57 14.81 -7.32
N LEU A 93 -30.67 15.56 -6.69
CA LEU A 93 -29.93 16.64 -7.36
C LEU A 93 -28.91 16.15 -8.39
N THR A 94 -28.49 14.88 -8.32
CA THR A 94 -27.49 14.30 -9.24
C THR A 94 -28.04 14.04 -10.64
N GLY A 95 -29.38 13.93 -10.77
CA GLY A 95 -30.03 13.56 -12.02
C GLY A 95 -29.94 12.07 -12.35
N SER A 96 -29.63 11.21 -11.38
CA SER A 96 -29.65 9.74 -11.56
C SER A 96 -31.02 9.23 -12.03
N ASP A 97 -31.00 8.28 -12.96
CA ASP A 97 -32.20 7.53 -13.38
C ASP A 97 -32.67 6.52 -12.32
N TRP A 98 -31.87 6.32 -11.27
CA TRP A 98 -32.15 5.41 -10.17
C TRP A 98 -32.57 6.15 -8.91
N TYR A 99 -33.52 5.56 -8.20
CA TYR A 99 -33.93 5.98 -6.87
C TYR A 99 -33.29 5.07 -5.82
N LEU A 100 -32.81 5.71 -4.75
CA LEU A 100 -32.31 5.09 -3.53
C LEU A 100 -33.05 5.73 -2.35
N ASP A 101 -33.57 4.91 -1.45
CA ASP A 101 -33.97 5.38 -0.14
C ASP A 101 -32.76 5.84 0.70
N GLY A 102 -32.99 6.53 1.81
CA GLY A 102 -31.91 7.02 2.67
C GLY A 102 -30.91 5.93 3.10
N PRO A 103 -31.37 4.77 3.61
CA PRO A 103 -30.49 3.65 3.95
C PRO A 103 -29.71 3.09 2.75
N GLY A 104 -30.36 2.87 1.61
CA GLY A 104 -29.73 2.39 0.38
C GLY A 104 -28.70 3.37 -0.18
N LEU A 105 -28.95 4.66 -0.07
CA LEU A 105 -27.97 5.69 -0.40
C LEU A 105 -26.77 5.63 0.54
N ARG A 106 -26.96 5.52 1.85
CA ARG A 106 -25.83 5.40 2.79
C ARG A 106 -24.98 4.16 2.49
N ILE A 107 -25.59 3.03 2.16
CA ILE A 107 -24.86 1.80 1.77
C ILE A 107 -24.06 2.05 0.49
N THR A 108 -24.69 2.62 -0.54
CA THR A 108 -24.03 2.94 -1.82
C THR A 108 -22.86 3.91 -1.62
N LEU A 109 -23.08 4.96 -0.82
CA LEU A 109 -22.05 5.94 -0.50
C LEU A 109 -20.92 5.36 0.35
N ALA A 110 -21.20 4.44 1.27
CA ALA A 110 -20.17 3.75 2.03
C ALA A 110 -19.29 2.89 1.12
N LEU A 111 -19.89 2.13 0.19
CA LEU A 111 -19.17 1.37 -0.82
C LEU A 111 -18.35 2.27 -1.74
N ALA A 112 -18.94 3.37 -2.21
CA ALA A 112 -18.25 4.35 -3.04
C ALA A 112 -17.08 5.00 -2.29
N HIS A 113 -17.27 5.39 -1.03
CA HIS A 113 -16.24 5.99 -0.18
C HIS A 113 -15.09 5.03 0.08
N ASP A 114 -15.38 3.76 0.36
CA ASP A 114 -14.37 2.71 0.50
C ASP A 114 -13.59 2.51 -0.82
N GLY A 115 -14.29 2.40 -1.94
CA GLY A 115 -13.66 2.36 -3.27
C GLY A 115 -12.80 3.60 -3.54
N LEU A 116 -13.27 4.79 -3.17
CA LEU A 116 -12.56 6.07 -3.31
C LEU A 116 -11.31 6.16 -2.45
N ARG A 117 -11.34 5.62 -1.23
CA ARG A 117 -10.16 5.44 -0.37
C ARG A 117 -9.16 4.46 -0.97
N LYS A 118 -9.65 3.41 -1.63
CA LYS A 118 -8.83 2.34 -2.19
C LYS A 118 -8.19 2.66 -3.55
N GLY A 119 -8.75 3.58 -4.34
CA GLY A 119 -8.37 3.73 -5.75
C GLY A 119 -7.40 4.86 -6.11
N LEU A 120 -6.12 4.58 -5.99
CA LEU A 120 -5.24 4.82 -7.13
C LEU A 120 -5.81 4.01 -8.34
N SER A 121 -5.69 4.44 -9.61
CA SER A 121 -6.22 3.69 -10.77
C SER A 121 -5.87 2.19 -10.71
N ARG A 122 -6.54 1.28 -11.44
CA ARG A 122 -6.12 -0.14 -11.50
C ARG A 122 -4.64 -0.33 -11.84
N ARG A 123 -3.97 0.65 -12.44
CA ARG A 123 -2.52 0.65 -12.63
C ARG A 123 -1.81 1.15 -11.36
N GLU A 124 -2.25 2.26 -10.79
CA GLU A 124 -1.63 2.88 -9.61
C GLU A 124 -1.89 2.13 -8.29
N ALA A 125 -3.05 1.47 -8.10
CA ALA A 125 -3.33 0.59 -6.96
C ALA A 125 -2.54 -0.73 -7.01
N ARG A 126 -1.83 -0.96 -8.11
CA ARG A 126 -0.97 -2.14 -8.31
C ARG A 126 0.51 -1.77 -8.33
N MET A 127 0.83 -0.49 -8.16
CA MET A 127 2.21 -0.05 -8.13
C MET A 127 2.83 -0.53 -6.83
N LEU A 128 3.87 -1.34 -6.97
CA LEU A 128 4.76 -1.68 -5.88
C LEU A 128 5.69 -0.49 -5.70
N ALA A 129 5.70 0.13 -4.52
CA ALA A 129 6.58 1.25 -4.21
C ALA A 129 7.59 0.83 -3.14
N LEU A 130 8.84 1.28 -3.25
CA LEU A 130 9.87 1.02 -2.24
C LEU A 130 9.40 1.48 -0.84
N ASP A 131 9.33 0.54 0.09
CA ASP A 131 8.93 0.74 1.49
C ASP A 131 10.14 0.91 2.39
N HIS A 132 11.04 -0.07 2.35
CA HIS A 132 12.29 0.00 3.09
C HIS A 132 13.36 -0.89 2.46
N LEU A 133 14.59 -0.53 2.79
CA LEU A 133 15.78 -1.32 2.55
C LEU A 133 16.04 -2.20 3.78
N ALA A 134 16.55 -3.42 3.59
CA ALA A 134 16.81 -4.34 4.70
C ALA A 134 18.24 -4.88 4.68
N ILE A 135 18.96 -4.62 5.78
CA ILE A 135 20.18 -5.35 6.13
C ILE A 135 19.77 -6.59 6.90
N VAL A 136 20.04 -7.76 6.31
CA VAL A 136 19.81 -9.06 6.94
C VAL A 136 21.12 -9.48 7.60
N ALA A 137 21.20 -9.30 8.92
CA ALA A 137 22.45 -9.46 9.65
C ALA A 137 22.52 -10.81 10.38
N PRO A 138 23.72 -11.43 10.50
CA PRO A 138 23.91 -12.62 11.33
C PRO A 138 23.55 -12.36 12.81
N THR A 139 23.92 -11.18 13.31
CA THR A 139 23.47 -10.66 14.60
C THR A 139 23.09 -9.19 14.46
N LEU A 140 22.19 -8.72 15.33
CA LEU A 140 21.79 -7.32 15.31
C LEU A 140 22.97 -6.39 15.63
N ALA A 141 23.90 -6.82 16.48
CA ALA A 141 25.10 -6.05 16.82
C ALA A 141 26.01 -5.83 15.60
N GLU A 142 26.24 -6.86 14.78
CA GLU A 142 27.00 -6.75 13.53
C GLU A 142 26.29 -5.82 12.53
N GLY A 143 24.96 -5.94 12.43
CA GLY A 143 24.13 -5.04 11.62
C GLY A 143 24.27 -3.56 11.99
N ILE A 144 24.18 -3.25 13.28
CA ILE A 144 24.33 -1.88 13.81
C ILE A 144 25.75 -1.36 13.58
N ALA A 145 26.76 -2.19 13.83
CA ALA A 145 28.16 -1.82 13.62
C ALA A 145 28.43 -1.47 12.15
N HIS A 146 27.90 -2.26 11.21
CA HIS A 146 28.00 -2.00 9.78
C HIS A 146 27.35 -0.67 9.38
N VAL A 147 26.18 -0.34 9.93
CA VAL A 147 25.53 0.95 9.69
C VAL A 147 26.36 2.11 10.25
N ARG A 148 26.90 1.97 11.47
CA ARG A 148 27.76 3.00 12.07
C ARG A 148 29.03 3.22 11.24
N GLU A 149 29.67 2.16 10.77
CA GLU A 149 30.86 2.23 9.92
C GLU A 149 30.55 2.87 8.56
N SER A 150 29.44 2.48 7.93
CA SER A 150 29.09 2.90 6.58
C SER A 150 28.52 4.33 6.54
N LEU A 151 27.68 4.69 7.53
CA LEU A 151 26.87 5.91 7.51
C LEU A 151 27.24 6.94 8.57
N ASP A 152 28.11 6.60 9.53
CA ASP A 152 28.45 7.47 10.67
C ASP A 152 27.20 7.88 11.49
N LEU A 153 26.26 6.93 11.65
CA LEU A 153 24.99 7.12 12.33
C LEU A 153 24.69 6.01 13.32
N ASP A 154 24.16 6.39 14.47
CA ASP A 154 23.64 5.49 15.49
C ASP A 154 22.18 5.18 15.21
N ILE A 155 21.92 4.00 14.66
CA ILE A 155 20.56 3.58 14.30
C ILE A 155 19.72 3.29 15.57
N PRO A 156 18.58 3.96 15.77
CA PRO A 156 17.71 3.73 16.92
C PRO A 156 17.12 2.32 16.95
N GLU A 157 16.81 1.85 18.16
CA GLU A 157 16.04 0.61 18.33
C GLU A 157 14.68 0.74 17.63
N GLY A 158 14.31 -0.29 16.87
CA GLY A 158 12.97 -0.41 16.30
C GLY A 158 12.06 -1.15 17.26
N GLY A 159 12.11 -2.48 17.21
CA GLY A 159 11.41 -3.33 18.16
C GLY A 159 11.50 -4.82 17.82
N ARG A 160 10.59 -5.60 18.42
CA ARG A 160 10.57 -7.06 18.33
C ARG A 160 9.34 -7.53 17.55
N HIS A 161 9.53 -8.53 16.70
CA HIS A 161 8.49 -9.21 15.94
C HIS A 161 8.22 -10.56 16.59
N ARG A 162 7.17 -10.63 17.42
CA ARG A 162 6.88 -11.83 18.22
C ARG A 162 6.54 -13.02 17.33
N GLU A 163 5.78 -12.75 16.27
CA GLU A 163 5.30 -13.72 15.29
C GLU A 163 6.43 -14.39 14.49
N MET A 164 7.62 -13.78 14.48
CA MET A 164 8.78 -14.19 13.69
C MET A 164 10.06 -14.41 14.52
N GLY A 165 10.03 -14.16 15.83
CA GLY A 165 11.22 -14.28 16.69
C GLY A 165 12.43 -13.48 16.18
N THR A 166 12.19 -12.26 15.70
CA THR A 166 13.23 -11.33 15.20
C THR A 166 13.15 -9.98 15.89
N ARG A 167 14.22 -9.20 15.81
CA ARG A 167 14.30 -7.83 16.32
C ARG A 167 15.03 -6.93 15.34
N ASN A 168 14.71 -5.64 15.34
CA ASN A 168 15.25 -4.70 14.38
C ASN A 168 15.68 -3.34 14.97
N HIS A 169 16.47 -2.62 14.18
CA HIS A 169 16.79 -1.21 14.31
C HIS A 169 16.34 -0.48 13.04
N LEU A 170 15.88 0.77 13.18
CA LEU A 170 15.21 1.49 12.09
C LEU A 170 15.82 2.89 11.90
N LEU A 171 16.18 3.23 10.67
CA LEU A 171 16.67 4.56 10.29
C LEU A 171 15.73 5.16 9.25
N ARG A 172 15.10 6.30 9.56
CA ARG A 172 14.31 7.04 8.58
C ARG A 172 15.19 7.51 7.42
N LEU A 173 14.76 7.25 6.18
CA LEU A 173 15.43 7.67 4.95
C LEU A 173 14.57 8.61 4.09
N GLY A 174 13.33 8.89 4.51
CA GLY A 174 12.41 9.78 3.81
C GLY A 174 11.04 9.87 4.49
N GLU A 175 10.05 10.40 3.77
CA GLU A 175 8.66 10.54 4.27
C GLU A 175 7.95 9.18 4.41
N ALA A 176 8.19 8.27 3.47
CA ALA A 176 7.63 6.93 3.43
C ALA A 176 8.72 5.93 3.03
N LEU A 177 9.87 6.02 3.70
CA LEU A 177 11.05 5.19 3.44
C LEU A 177 11.93 5.11 4.69
N PHE A 178 12.42 3.91 5.00
CA PHE A 178 13.40 3.68 6.05
C PHE A 178 14.39 2.56 5.68
N LEU A 179 15.45 2.44 6.46
CA LEU A 179 16.35 1.29 6.49
C LEU A 179 16.03 0.46 7.73
N GLU A 180 15.91 -0.85 7.54
CA GLU A 180 15.79 -1.84 8.59
C GLU A 180 17.09 -2.63 8.71
N VAL A 181 17.63 -2.72 9.93
CA VAL A 181 18.60 -3.75 10.28
C VAL A 181 17.87 -4.81 11.06
N ILE A 182 17.85 -6.05 10.56
CA ILE A 182 17.08 -7.14 11.16
C ILE A 182 17.95 -8.38 11.38
N ALA A 183 17.71 -9.07 12.49
CA ALA A 183 18.32 -10.35 12.81
C ALA A 183 17.36 -11.20 13.67
N VAL A 184 17.70 -12.49 13.83
CA VAL A 184 17.05 -13.37 14.81
C VAL A 184 17.22 -12.78 16.22
N ASP A 185 16.14 -12.81 17.01
CA ASP A 185 16.18 -12.45 18.42
C ASP A 185 16.51 -13.71 19.24
N PRO A 186 17.73 -13.85 19.80
CA PRO A 186 18.12 -15.07 20.52
C PRO A 186 17.30 -15.29 21.80
N GLU A 187 16.69 -14.23 22.34
CA GLU A 187 15.86 -14.27 23.55
C GLU A 187 14.39 -14.57 23.23
N ALA A 188 13.99 -14.58 21.95
CA ALA A 188 12.62 -14.87 21.56
C ALA A 188 12.42 -16.37 21.33
N PRO A 189 11.23 -16.93 21.65
CA PRO A 189 10.91 -18.29 21.26
C PRO A 189 10.95 -18.43 19.73
N ALA A 190 11.40 -19.59 19.25
CA ALA A 190 11.33 -19.89 17.83
C ALA A 190 9.85 -19.93 17.37
N PRO A 191 9.52 -19.28 16.25
CA PRO A 191 8.17 -19.37 15.69
C PRO A 191 7.89 -20.78 15.17
N ASP A 192 6.61 -21.09 15.01
CA ASP A 192 6.08 -22.33 14.42
C ASP A 192 6.14 -22.37 12.89
N ARG A 193 6.88 -21.43 12.28
CA ARG A 193 7.02 -21.25 10.83
C ARG A 193 8.42 -20.74 10.49
N PRO A 194 8.88 -20.92 9.24
CA PRO A 194 10.14 -20.32 8.80
C PRO A 194 10.14 -18.79 8.97
N ARG A 195 11.26 -18.25 9.44
CA ARG A 195 11.47 -16.81 9.54
C ARG A 195 11.61 -16.19 8.17
N TRP A 196 11.14 -14.96 8.03
CA TRP A 196 11.30 -14.18 6.80
C TRP A 196 12.79 -13.94 6.48
N PHE A 197 13.05 -13.45 5.27
CA PHE A 197 14.38 -13.10 4.80
C PHE A 197 15.40 -14.26 4.84
N GLY A 198 14.94 -15.51 4.92
CA GLY A 198 15.81 -16.69 5.02
C GLY A 198 16.60 -16.78 6.34
N LEU A 199 16.17 -16.08 7.39
CA LEU A 199 16.94 -15.95 8.64
C LEU A 199 17.20 -17.26 9.40
N ASP A 200 16.50 -18.34 9.06
CA ASP A 200 16.73 -19.66 9.67
C ASP A 200 17.97 -20.38 9.09
N ASP A 201 18.44 -20.00 7.89
CA ASP A 201 19.70 -20.50 7.33
C ASP A 201 20.87 -19.58 7.75
N ALA A 202 21.33 -19.76 8.99
CA ALA A 202 22.43 -18.97 9.54
C ALA A 202 23.73 -19.07 8.72
N ALA A 203 23.97 -20.20 8.04
CA ALA A 203 25.15 -20.38 7.19
C ALA A 203 25.04 -19.55 5.92
N ALA A 204 23.88 -19.53 5.26
CA ALA A 204 23.63 -18.67 4.11
C ALA A 204 23.69 -17.18 4.48
N VAL A 205 23.06 -16.78 5.60
CA VAL A 205 23.12 -15.39 6.10
C VAL A 205 24.57 -14.96 6.35
N ARG A 206 25.38 -15.83 6.99
CA ARG A 206 26.81 -15.56 7.20
C ARG A 206 27.57 -15.46 5.87
N ALA A 207 27.34 -16.37 4.93
CA ALA A 207 28.01 -16.34 3.63
C ALA A 207 27.68 -15.05 2.84
N ASP A 208 26.42 -14.63 2.84
CA ASP A 208 25.98 -13.37 2.24
C ASP A 208 26.68 -12.17 2.90
N TRP A 209 26.72 -12.14 4.23
CA TRP A 209 27.35 -11.09 5.03
C TRP A 209 28.84 -10.91 4.71
N GLU A 210 29.59 -12.02 4.69
CA GLU A 210 31.04 -12.01 4.40
C GLU A 210 31.34 -11.70 2.92
N SER A 211 30.44 -12.04 2.00
CA SER A 211 30.57 -11.67 0.58
C SER A 211 30.20 -10.22 0.27
N GLY A 212 29.81 -9.44 1.28
CA GLY A 212 29.40 -8.04 1.12
C GLY A 212 28.03 -7.89 0.44
N ARG A 213 27.13 -8.86 0.59
CA ARG A 213 25.71 -8.75 0.24
C ARG A 213 24.88 -8.47 1.50
N ARG A 214 25.23 -7.41 2.23
CA ARG A 214 24.65 -7.12 3.56
C ARG A 214 23.33 -6.39 3.43
N LEU A 215 23.24 -5.41 2.52
CA LEU A 215 21.97 -4.89 2.02
C LEU A 215 21.33 -5.97 1.14
N ARG A 216 20.63 -6.89 1.79
CA ARG A 216 20.30 -8.19 1.22
C ARG A 216 18.94 -8.22 0.54
N ALA A 217 18.04 -7.34 0.96
CA ALA A 217 16.67 -7.28 0.49
C ALA A 217 16.13 -5.86 0.50
N PHE A 218 15.02 -5.67 -0.20
CA PHE A 218 14.16 -4.51 -0.05
C PHE A 218 12.71 -4.98 0.01
N VAL A 219 11.87 -4.14 0.59
CA VAL A 219 10.45 -4.41 0.73
C VAL A 219 9.69 -3.38 -0.08
N ALA A 220 8.68 -3.83 -0.80
CA ALA A 220 7.78 -2.97 -1.57
C ALA A 220 6.37 -2.99 -0.96
N ARG A 221 5.81 -1.81 -0.74
CA ARG A 221 4.43 -1.65 -0.28
C ARG A 221 3.46 -1.57 -1.44
N THR A 222 2.24 -2.00 -1.18
CA THR A 222 1.08 -1.86 -2.06
C THR A 222 -0.18 -1.64 -1.21
N ASN A 223 -1.25 -1.18 -1.85
CA ASN A 223 -2.59 -1.12 -1.28
C ASN A 223 -3.52 -2.22 -1.83
N ASP A 224 -2.98 -3.18 -2.62
CA ASP A 224 -3.70 -4.33 -3.18
C ASP A 224 -2.86 -5.62 -3.05
N LEU A 225 -2.43 -5.95 -1.84
CA LEU A 225 -1.57 -7.11 -1.61
C LEU A 225 -2.17 -8.41 -2.16
N ASP A 226 -3.46 -8.65 -1.90
CA ASP A 226 -4.15 -9.86 -2.38
C ASP A 226 -4.18 -9.93 -3.91
N GLY A 227 -4.42 -8.80 -4.58
CA GLY A 227 -4.39 -8.70 -6.03
C GLY A 227 -3.01 -8.96 -6.64
N VAL A 228 -1.93 -8.53 -5.96
CA VAL A 228 -0.55 -8.82 -6.40
C VAL A 228 -0.22 -10.30 -6.19
N LEU A 229 -0.54 -10.87 -5.02
CA LEU A 229 -0.28 -12.28 -4.70
C LEU A 229 -1.03 -13.24 -5.64
N GLY A 230 -2.29 -12.92 -5.97
CA GLY A 230 -3.11 -13.76 -6.86
C GLY A 230 -2.60 -13.87 -8.29
N ARG A 231 -1.75 -12.94 -8.76
CA ARG A 231 -1.19 -12.94 -10.13
C ARG A 231 0.03 -13.82 -10.28
N ARG A 232 0.80 -14.00 -9.21
CA ARG A 232 2.01 -14.83 -9.19
C ARG A 232 1.97 -15.79 -8.00
N PRO A 233 1.04 -16.76 -8.01
CA PRO A 233 0.92 -17.73 -6.93
C PRO A 233 2.28 -18.38 -6.63
N GLY A 234 2.65 -18.41 -5.35
CA GLY A 234 3.90 -19.04 -4.89
C GLY A 234 5.17 -18.20 -5.05
N LEU A 235 5.17 -17.10 -5.83
CA LEU A 235 6.37 -16.26 -5.96
C LEU A 235 6.65 -15.47 -4.66
N PHE A 236 5.63 -14.81 -4.14
CA PHE A 236 5.71 -13.97 -2.94
C PHE A 236 5.15 -14.65 -1.68
N GLY A 237 4.53 -15.82 -1.82
CA GLY A 237 3.89 -16.53 -0.71
C GLY A 237 2.48 -16.03 -0.40
N SER A 238 2.11 -16.06 0.88
CA SER A 238 0.79 -15.70 1.38
C SER A 238 0.85 -14.49 2.33
N ALA A 239 -0.18 -13.65 2.30
CA ALA A 239 -0.29 -12.53 3.22
C ALA A 239 -0.53 -13.01 4.67
N LEU A 240 0.30 -12.56 5.60
CA LEU A 240 0.13 -12.74 7.03
C LEU A 240 0.01 -11.40 7.72
N ARG A 241 -0.88 -11.30 8.70
CA ARG A 241 -1.01 -10.10 9.53
C ARG A 241 0.08 -10.12 10.60
N MET A 242 0.78 -9.00 10.72
CA MET A 242 1.83 -8.75 11.70
C MET A 242 1.43 -7.58 12.58
N SER A 243 1.91 -7.59 13.82
CA SER A 243 1.65 -6.52 14.77
C SER A 243 2.88 -6.17 15.62
N ARG A 244 3.02 -4.88 15.95
CA ARG A 244 4.05 -4.40 16.88
C ARG A 244 3.55 -3.16 17.61
N GLY A 245 3.20 -3.32 18.88
CA GLY A 245 2.56 -2.26 19.65
C GLY A 245 1.26 -1.80 18.96
N ALA A 246 1.17 -0.53 18.61
CA ALA A 246 0.02 0.03 17.88
C ALA A 246 0.09 -0.18 16.35
N LEU A 247 1.20 -0.68 15.81
CA LEU A 247 1.36 -0.94 14.38
C LEU A 247 0.72 -2.28 14.00
N SER A 248 -0.01 -2.30 12.89
CA SER A 248 -0.50 -3.50 12.23
C SER A 248 -0.28 -3.37 10.72
N TRP A 249 0.19 -4.44 10.10
CA TRP A 249 0.37 -4.51 8.64
C TRP A 249 0.18 -5.94 8.16
N ARG A 250 0.10 -6.12 6.85
CA ARG A 250 0.16 -7.43 6.18
C ARG A 250 1.50 -7.57 5.49
N PHE A 251 2.11 -8.74 5.58
CA PHE A 251 3.39 -9.06 4.95
C PHE A 251 3.25 -10.36 4.16
N ALA A 252 3.75 -10.38 2.93
CA ALA A 252 3.78 -11.59 2.11
C ALA A 252 4.94 -12.48 2.57
N LEU A 253 4.61 -13.63 3.15
CA LEU A 253 5.58 -14.61 3.61
C LEU A 253 5.53 -15.85 2.71
N ARG A 254 6.69 -16.19 2.13
CA ARG A 254 6.87 -17.47 1.44
C ARG A 254 6.86 -18.61 2.45
N GLY A 255 6.29 -19.76 2.06
CA GLY A 255 6.19 -20.92 2.94
C GLY A 255 7.54 -21.50 3.38
N ASP A 256 8.61 -21.21 2.65
CA ASP A 256 10.00 -21.56 2.96
C ASP A 256 10.76 -20.45 3.71
N GLY A 257 10.14 -19.29 3.97
CA GLY A 257 10.78 -18.14 4.61
C GLY A 257 11.81 -17.40 3.74
N ALA A 258 12.13 -17.93 2.56
CA ALA A 258 13.17 -17.41 1.69
C ALA A 258 12.79 -16.05 1.06
N LEU A 259 13.79 -15.38 0.49
CA LEU A 259 13.58 -14.18 -0.29
C LEU A 259 13.03 -14.50 -1.69
N PRO A 260 12.07 -13.72 -2.22
CA PRO A 260 11.61 -13.87 -3.60
C PRO A 260 12.77 -13.73 -4.61
N MET A 261 12.97 -14.77 -5.43
CA MET A 261 14.10 -14.87 -6.38
C MET A 261 15.46 -14.55 -5.73
N ASP A 262 15.72 -15.16 -4.58
CA ASP A 262 16.97 -14.97 -3.85
C ASP A 262 17.26 -13.51 -3.52
N GLY A 263 16.21 -12.69 -3.33
CA GLY A 263 16.31 -11.27 -2.96
C GLY A 263 16.34 -10.31 -4.14
N LEU A 264 16.39 -10.80 -5.38
CA LEU A 264 16.24 -9.95 -6.57
C LEU A 264 14.87 -9.28 -6.61
N LEU A 265 13.81 -9.96 -6.15
CA LEU A 265 12.48 -9.37 -6.04
C LEU A 265 12.16 -8.98 -4.60
N PRO A 266 11.36 -7.93 -4.40
CA PRO A 266 11.06 -7.46 -3.07
C PRO A 266 10.18 -8.45 -2.31
N CYS A 267 10.31 -8.47 -0.99
CA CYS A 267 9.19 -8.88 -0.15
C CYS A 267 8.06 -7.84 -0.26
N LEU A 268 6.81 -8.28 -0.13
CA LEU A 268 5.66 -7.39 -0.30
C LEU A 268 4.96 -7.13 1.02
N MET A 269 4.45 -5.92 1.19
CA MET A 269 3.65 -5.58 2.36
C MET A 269 2.53 -4.59 2.07
N ASP A 270 1.61 -4.48 3.02
CA ASP A 270 0.52 -3.51 3.01
C ASP A 270 0.31 -2.99 4.44
N TRP A 271 0.46 -1.68 4.61
CA TRP A 271 0.21 -0.99 5.88
C TRP A 271 -1.28 -0.82 6.20
N ASP A 272 -2.17 -1.31 5.33
CA ASP A 272 -3.62 -1.12 5.37
C ASP A 272 -3.96 0.38 5.62
N ALA A 273 -4.99 0.65 6.42
CA ALA A 273 -5.37 2.00 6.81
C ALA A 273 -4.50 2.61 7.92
N ALA A 274 -3.56 1.86 8.51
CA ALA A 274 -2.75 2.32 9.64
C ALA A 274 -1.72 3.38 9.21
N GLY A 275 -1.30 3.36 7.95
CA GLY A 275 -0.35 4.30 7.38
C GLY A 275 1.10 3.93 7.67
N HIS A 276 2.01 4.54 6.91
CA HIS A 276 3.43 4.23 6.93
C HIS A 276 4.15 4.82 8.16
N PRO A 277 4.99 4.06 8.89
CA PRO A 277 5.54 4.48 10.18
C PRO A 277 6.67 5.52 10.10
N ALA A 278 7.33 5.69 8.94
CA ALA A 278 8.54 6.52 8.83
C ALA A 278 8.40 7.95 9.37
N ARG A 279 7.24 8.59 9.24
CA ARG A 279 7.03 9.95 9.78
C ARG A 279 7.10 10.04 11.31
N ALA A 280 6.82 8.95 12.01
CA ALA A 280 6.89 8.87 13.46
C ALA A 280 8.28 8.45 13.96
N MET A 281 9.19 8.04 13.06
CA MET A 281 10.55 7.67 13.43
C MET A 281 11.41 8.91 13.71
N PRO A 282 12.40 8.81 14.62
CA PRO A 282 13.41 9.85 14.79
C PRO A 282 14.06 10.21 13.46
N ASP A 283 14.20 11.51 13.20
CA ASP A 283 14.88 12.01 12.01
C ASP A 283 16.33 12.34 12.34
N LEU A 284 17.26 11.52 11.85
CA LEU A 284 18.70 11.70 12.03
C LEU A 284 19.36 12.44 10.85
N GLY A 285 18.56 13.05 9.96
CA GLY A 285 19.06 13.74 8.78
C GLY A 285 19.50 12.82 7.64
N ALA A 286 19.18 11.51 7.73
CA ALA A 286 19.51 10.54 6.68
C ALA A 286 18.47 10.56 5.55
N ARG A 287 18.90 10.59 4.28
CA ARG A 287 17.99 10.51 3.12
C ARG A 287 18.53 9.60 2.03
N LEU A 288 17.71 8.69 1.51
CA LEU A 288 18.10 7.91 0.33
C LEU A 288 18.26 8.87 -0.87
N ARG A 289 19.42 8.83 -1.51
CA ARG A 289 19.71 9.52 -2.77
C ARG A 289 19.54 8.58 -3.94
N VAL A 290 20.20 7.44 -3.88
CA VAL A 290 20.19 6.45 -4.95
C VAL A 290 20.13 5.04 -4.40
N PHE A 291 19.33 4.20 -5.03
CA PHE A 291 19.30 2.76 -4.80
C PHE A 291 19.72 2.04 -6.08
N ARG A 292 20.69 1.13 -5.98
CA ARG A 292 21.35 0.46 -7.12
C ARG A 292 21.35 -1.04 -6.97
N LEU A 293 21.27 -1.71 -8.11
CA LEU A 293 21.39 -3.15 -8.29
C LEU A 293 22.54 -3.43 -9.28
N ASP A 294 23.60 -4.11 -8.84
CA ASP A 294 24.55 -4.76 -9.75
C ASP A 294 24.05 -6.19 -10.03
N HIS A 295 23.97 -6.61 -11.29
CA HIS A 295 23.48 -7.95 -11.67
C HIS A 295 24.16 -8.48 -12.94
N PRO A 296 24.42 -9.81 -13.07
CA PRO A 296 24.99 -10.40 -14.28
C PRO A 296 24.07 -10.32 -15.51
N ASP A 297 22.76 -10.22 -15.29
CA ASP A 297 21.74 -10.03 -16.33
C ASP A 297 20.86 -8.81 -15.98
N PRO A 298 21.29 -7.59 -16.35
CA PRO A 298 20.55 -6.37 -16.06
C PRO A 298 19.17 -6.31 -16.72
N GLU A 299 19.05 -6.81 -17.95
CA GLU A 299 17.79 -6.75 -18.71
C GLU A 299 16.77 -7.73 -18.14
N GLY A 300 17.19 -8.94 -17.74
CA GLY A 300 16.35 -9.89 -17.03
C GLY A 300 15.82 -9.30 -15.72
N ALA A 301 16.69 -8.68 -14.92
CA ALA A 301 16.28 -7.98 -13.70
C ALA A 301 15.29 -6.83 -13.98
N ALA A 302 15.57 -6.01 -15.00
CA ALA A 302 14.67 -4.92 -15.42
C ALA A 302 13.30 -5.45 -15.86
N SER A 303 13.28 -6.55 -16.61
CA SER A 303 12.04 -7.19 -17.05
C SER A 303 11.20 -7.63 -15.86
N LEU A 304 11.82 -8.31 -14.88
CA LEU A 304 11.12 -8.76 -13.68
C LEU A 304 10.52 -7.59 -12.88
N TYR A 305 11.24 -6.47 -12.74
CA TYR A 305 10.71 -5.28 -12.07
C TYR A 305 9.52 -4.64 -12.81
N ARG A 306 9.60 -4.53 -14.14
CA ARG A 306 8.48 -4.05 -14.97
C ARG A 306 7.26 -4.96 -14.84
N GLU A 307 7.51 -6.26 -14.85
CA GLU A 307 6.51 -7.32 -14.76
C GLU A 307 5.73 -7.32 -13.44
N ILE A 308 6.40 -7.07 -12.32
CA ILE A 308 5.74 -6.95 -11.01
C ILE A 308 5.15 -5.56 -10.76
N GLY A 309 5.41 -4.60 -11.66
CA GLY A 309 4.90 -3.24 -11.54
C GLY A 309 5.59 -2.41 -10.46
N LEU A 310 6.90 -2.63 -10.25
CA LEU A 310 7.73 -1.82 -9.36
C LEU A 310 7.90 -0.41 -9.95
N ILE A 311 7.50 0.61 -9.19
CA ILE A 311 7.78 2.00 -9.53
C ILE A 311 9.13 2.41 -9.00
N ASP A 312 9.81 3.27 -9.76
CA ASP A 312 11.15 3.76 -9.44
C ASP A 312 12.10 2.63 -8.99
N PRO A 313 12.27 1.57 -9.82
CA PRO A 313 13.14 0.45 -9.50
C PRO A 313 14.59 0.93 -9.28
N PRO A 314 15.43 0.16 -8.58
CA PRO A 314 16.84 0.50 -8.42
C PRO A 314 17.51 0.74 -9.77
N GLU A 315 18.49 1.65 -9.80
CA GLU A 315 19.40 1.79 -10.94
C GLU A 315 20.13 0.47 -11.17
N ILE A 316 19.87 -0.18 -12.30
CA ILE A 316 20.46 -1.48 -12.62
C ILE A 316 21.75 -1.29 -13.39
N ARG A 317 22.81 -1.97 -12.97
CA ARG A 317 24.13 -1.99 -13.58
C ARG A 317 24.53 -3.41 -13.87
N GLU A 318 25.30 -3.59 -14.95
CA GLU A 318 25.97 -4.85 -15.20
C GLU A 318 27.07 -5.05 -14.15
N GLY A 319 27.05 -6.21 -13.50
CA GLY A 319 28.03 -6.59 -12.50
C GLY A 319 28.21 -8.10 -12.45
N PRO A 320 29.37 -8.59 -11.99
CA PRO A 320 29.67 -10.02 -12.00
C PRO A 320 28.84 -10.82 -10.99
N VAL A 321 28.22 -10.14 -10.01
CA VAL A 321 27.41 -10.73 -8.95
C VAL A 321 26.23 -9.83 -8.64
N PHE A 322 25.15 -10.45 -8.17
CA PHE A 322 24.01 -9.75 -7.59
C PHE A 322 24.41 -9.00 -6.30
N ARG A 323 24.22 -7.68 -6.27
CA ARG A 323 24.44 -6.86 -5.07
C ARG A 323 23.57 -5.60 -5.09
N TYR A 324 23.04 -5.22 -3.93
CA TYR A 324 22.43 -3.90 -3.76
C TYR A 324 23.42 -2.91 -3.13
N THR A 325 23.32 -1.65 -3.55
CA THR A 325 23.97 -0.53 -2.88
C THR A 325 23.02 0.64 -2.73
N ALA A 326 23.16 1.40 -1.66
CA ALA A 326 22.38 2.59 -1.39
C ALA A 326 23.29 3.77 -1.07
N GLU A 327 23.13 4.86 -1.81
CA GLU A 327 23.76 6.14 -1.51
C GLU A 327 22.81 6.93 -0.61
N ILE A 328 23.28 7.28 0.57
CA ILE A 328 22.49 7.92 1.62
C ILE A 328 23.16 9.26 1.97
N GLU A 329 22.40 10.34 1.84
CA GLU A 329 22.78 11.62 2.43
C GLU A 329 22.76 11.48 3.95
N THR A 330 23.81 11.96 4.61
CA THR A 330 23.90 12.02 6.07
C THR A 330 24.32 13.43 6.50
N PRO A 331 24.22 13.80 7.79
CA PRO A 331 24.79 15.06 8.28
C PRO A 331 26.29 15.24 7.98
N SER A 332 27.02 14.15 7.76
CA SER A 332 28.44 14.15 7.40
C SER A 332 28.71 14.17 5.88
N GLY A 333 27.65 14.24 5.06
CA GLY A 333 27.68 14.17 3.60
C GLY A 333 27.22 12.81 3.05
N PRO A 334 27.25 12.62 1.72
CA PRO A 334 26.86 11.37 1.08
C PRO A 334 27.75 10.19 1.48
N ARG A 335 27.12 9.07 1.83
CA ARG A 335 27.75 7.82 2.25
C ARG A 335 27.15 6.65 1.47
N THR A 336 27.90 5.57 1.32
CA THR A 336 27.44 4.36 0.61
C THR A 336 27.25 3.21 1.57
N LEU A 337 26.10 2.55 1.48
CA LEU A 337 25.77 1.32 2.19
C LEU A 337 25.67 0.17 1.18
N ALA A 338 26.28 -0.97 1.49
CA ALA A 338 26.25 -2.22 0.71
C ALA A 338 26.00 -3.42 1.64
#